data_AF-F9YUE0-F1
#
_entry.id   AF-F9YUE0-F1
#
_cell.length_a   1.000
_cell.length_b   1.000
_cell.length_c   1.000
_cell.angle_alpha   90.00
_cell.angle_beta   90.00
_cell.angle_gamma   90.00
#
_symmetry.space_group_name_H-M   'P 1'
#
loop_
_entity.id
_entity.type
_entity.pdbx_description
1 polymer ?
#
loop_
_entity_poly.entity_id
_entity_poly.type
_entity_poly.pdbx_seq_one_letter_code
_entity_poly.pdbx_strand_id
1 'polypeptide(L)'
;MMKKNTSFNFQTSFSKKNRPNIGKIKGGRFLQRSRFLKPLSYPEISIQKKIVIMDKYVKRTQRDYSMSFKLNIVKEIESGSLSTCGACKKYGIQSRSTVMNWLRKFGNFDWENQTPSNMPKSPEQRIMELEAEVKLLKKQKALLERQAYVSDKKSIIFDMMIDLAQQEYQIDIRNVKHSVSPIEKNKIHELKNSPPELSKLSEKKNKKQ
;
A
#
# COMPACT_ATOMS: atom_id res chain seq x y z
N MET A 1 -31.22 -43.15 4.84
CA MET A 1 -30.46 -42.29 3.90
C MET A 1 -29.18 -41.82 4.59
N MET A 2 -28.06 -42.44 4.27
CA MET A 2 -26.75 -42.19 4.90
C MET A 2 -26.02 -41.06 4.16
N LYS A 3 -25.63 -40.00 4.88
CA LYS A 3 -24.78 -38.92 4.35
C LYS A 3 -23.34 -39.38 4.31
N LYS A 4 -22.76 -39.50 3.10
CA LYS A 4 -21.33 -39.78 2.90
C LYS A 4 -20.54 -38.50 3.18
N ASN A 5 -19.71 -38.53 4.23
CA ASN A 5 -18.70 -37.51 4.48
C ASN A 5 -17.51 -37.76 3.53
N THR A 6 -17.28 -36.83 2.60
CA THR A 6 -16.10 -36.84 1.74
C THR A 6 -15.03 -35.97 2.37
N SER A 7 -14.12 -36.58 3.14
CA SER A 7 -12.89 -35.92 3.61
C SER A 7 -11.96 -35.67 2.43
N PHE A 8 -11.66 -34.40 2.17
CA PHE A 8 -10.68 -34.01 1.17
C PHE A 8 -9.29 -33.93 1.84
N ASN A 9 -8.48 -34.98 1.65
CA ASN A 9 -7.10 -35.03 2.11
C ASN A 9 -6.21 -34.19 1.17
N PHE A 10 -5.63 -33.10 1.66
CA PHE A 10 -4.51 -32.45 0.97
C PHE A 10 -3.18 -33.03 1.48
N GLN A 11 -2.68 -34.06 0.80
CA GLN A 11 -1.26 -34.40 0.86
C GLN A 11 -0.49 -33.35 0.04
N THR A 12 0.26 -32.49 0.73
CA THR A 12 1.25 -31.62 0.08
C THR A 12 2.46 -32.45 -0.32
N SER A 13 2.50 -32.88 -1.57
CA SER A 13 3.68 -33.47 -2.20
C SER A 13 4.73 -32.38 -2.47
N PHE A 14 5.83 -32.41 -1.70
CA PHE A 14 7.01 -31.59 -1.99
C PHE A 14 7.69 -32.12 -3.26
N SER A 15 7.37 -31.51 -4.41
CA SER A 15 8.08 -31.74 -5.67
C SER A 15 9.51 -31.21 -5.56
N LYS A 16 10.49 -32.14 -5.56
CA LYS A 16 11.91 -31.83 -5.71
C LYS A 16 12.12 -31.27 -7.11
N LYS A 17 12.20 -29.94 -7.24
CA LYS A 17 12.69 -29.30 -8.47
C LYS A 17 14.13 -29.74 -8.73
N ASN A 18 14.32 -30.39 -9.88
CA ASN A 18 15.59 -30.78 -10.46
C ASN A 18 16.57 -29.59 -10.49
N ARG A 19 17.74 -29.75 -9.86
CA ARG A 19 18.90 -28.88 -10.14
C ARG A 19 19.51 -29.31 -11.48
N PRO A 20 19.79 -28.39 -12.41
CA PRO A 20 20.53 -28.74 -13.62
C PRO A 20 21.94 -29.21 -13.26
N ASN A 21 22.33 -30.34 -13.86
CA ASN A 21 23.61 -30.99 -13.68
C ASN A 21 24.68 -30.19 -14.45
N ILE A 22 25.49 -29.41 -13.73
CA ILE A 22 26.65 -28.72 -14.29
C ILE A 22 27.76 -29.73 -14.54
N GLY A 23 27.80 -30.25 -15.76
CA GLY A 23 28.87 -31.10 -16.26
C GLY A 23 30.22 -30.41 -16.16
N LYS A 24 31.23 -31.16 -15.70
CA LYS A 24 32.64 -30.77 -15.71
C LYS A 24 33.10 -30.56 -17.16
N ILE A 25 33.35 -29.33 -17.56
CA ILE A 25 34.02 -29.02 -18.84
C ILE A 25 35.53 -29.05 -18.58
N LYS A 26 36.20 -30.00 -19.22
CA LYS A 26 37.67 -30.13 -19.25
C LYS A 26 38.28 -29.02 -20.12
N GLY A 27 39.53 -28.70 -19.81
CA GLY A 27 40.24 -27.50 -20.26
C GLY A 27 40.32 -27.29 -21.77
N GLY A 28 40.29 -26.02 -22.15
CA GLY A 28 40.65 -25.51 -23.46
C GLY A 28 41.50 -24.25 -23.29
N ARG A 29 42.74 -24.30 -23.78
CA ARG A 29 43.70 -23.20 -23.77
C ARG A 29 43.17 -22.06 -24.66
N PHE A 30 42.77 -20.94 -24.05
CA PHE A 30 42.51 -19.71 -24.79
C PHE A 30 43.76 -18.83 -24.78
N LEU A 31 44.33 -18.66 -25.98
CA LEU A 31 45.43 -17.75 -26.26
C LEU A 31 45.05 -16.32 -25.85
N GLN A 32 45.92 -15.71 -25.05
CA GLN A 32 45.78 -14.33 -24.61
C GLN A 32 45.92 -13.39 -25.81
N ARG A 33 44.85 -12.65 -26.11
CA ARG A 33 44.91 -11.47 -26.97
C ARG A 33 45.38 -10.31 -26.09
N SER A 34 46.64 -9.95 -26.26
CA SER A 34 47.28 -8.77 -25.70
C SER A 34 46.51 -7.50 -26.11
N ARG A 35 45.93 -6.81 -25.12
CA ARG A 35 45.60 -5.39 -25.24
C ARG A 35 46.48 -4.63 -24.27
N PHE A 36 47.40 -3.86 -24.84
CA PHE A 36 48.25 -2.89 -24.17
C PHE A 36 47.38 -1.90 -23.37
N LEU A 37 47.44 -2.00 -22.05
CA LEU A 37 47.13 -0.90 -21.15
C LEU A 37 48.44 -0.53 -20.45
N LYS A 38 48.93 0.68 -20.73
CA LYS A 38 50.14 1.26 -20.12
C LYS A 38 49.97 1.23 -18.59
N PRO A 39 50.96 0.77 -17.80
CA PRO A 39 50.89 0.86 -16.35
C PRO A 39 51.04 2.33 -15.95
N LEU A 40 49.95 2.95 -15.52
CA LEU A 40 50.01 4.19 -14.75
C LEU A 40 50.73 3.84 -13.43
N SER A 41 51.79 4.60 -13.14
CA SER A 41 52.56 4.57 -11.90
C SER A 41 51.63 4.58 -10.69
N TYR A 42 51.38 3.41 -10.10
CA TYR A 42 50.84 3.35 -8.75
C TYR A 42 51.97 3.79 -7.82
N PRO A 43 51.83 4.89 -7.05
CA PRO A 43 52.80 5.20 -6.01
C PRO A 43 52.91 3.98 -5.09
N GLU A 44 54.14 3.59 -4.73
CA GLU A 44 54.38 2.61 -3.66
C GLU A 44 53.82 3.18 -2.36
N ILE A 45 52.52 3.01 -2.15
CA ILE A 45 51.93 3.10 -0.84
C ILE A 45 52.41 1.84 -0.18
N SER A 46 53.44 1.96 0.66
CA SER A 46 53.83 0.94 1.62
C SER A 46 52.59 0.55 2.39
N ILE A 47 51.92 -0.53 1.95
CA ILE A 47 50.85 -1.16 2.69
C ILE A 47 51.54 -1.66 3.95
N GLN A 48 51.48 -0.87 5.01
CA GLN A 48 51.62 -1.41 6.35
C GLN A 48 50.62 -2.56 6.37
N LYS A 49 51.14 -3.80 6.38
CA LYS A 49 50.34 -4.99 6.63
C LYS A 49 49.83 -4.85 8.06
N LYS A 50 48.85 -3.97 8.28
CA LYS A 50 47.90 -4.12 9.37
C LYS A 50 47.34 -5.49 9.13
N ILE A 51 47.82 -6.44 9.93
CA ILE A 51 47.20 -7.74 10.08
C ILE A 51 45.75 -7.38 10.37
N VAL A 52 44.89 -7.44 9.35
CA VAL A 52 43.46 -7.50 9.56
C VAL A 52 43.34 -8.82 10.30
N ILE A 53 43.33 -8.72 11.63
CA ILE A 53 43.00 -9.83 12.50
C ILE A 53 41.68 -10.30 11.94
N MET A 54 41.70 -11.40 11.18
CA MET A 54 40.47 -12.06 10.80
C MET A 54 39.88 -12.45 12.15
N ASP A 55 38.88 -11.70 12.59
CA ASP A 55 38.18 -11.97 13.83
C ASP A 55 37.87 -13.47 13.83
N LYS A 56 38.54 -14.21 14.72
CA LYS A 56 38.44 -15.67 14.75
C LYS A 56 36.96 -15.99 14.80
N TYR A 57 36.42 -16.60 13.75
CA TYR A 57 35.00 -16.91 13.67
C TYR A 57 34.62 -17.79 14.87
N VAL A 58 33.98 -17.19 15.87
CA VAL A 58 33.54 -17.90 17.07
C VAL A 58 32.31 -18.70 16.67
N LYS A 59 32.45 -20.03 16.66
CA LYS A 59 31.32 -20.92 16.41
C LYS A 59 30.23 -20.66 17.45
N ARG A 60 28.99 -20.52 16.98
CA ARG A 60 27.82 -20.42 17.87
C ARG A 60 27.66 -21.74 18.63
N THR A 61 27.46 -21.67 19.93
CA THR A 61 27.14 -22.83 20.75
C THR A 61 25.69 -23.26 20.53
N GLN A 62 25.34 -24.52 20.75
CA GLN A 62 23.93 -24.89 20.81
C GLN A 62 23.33 -24.33 22.11
N ARG A 63 22.17 -23.65 22.03
CA ARG A 63 21.43 -23.18 23.20
C ARG A 63 19.96 -23.51 23.05
N ASP A 64 19.43 -24.23 24.03
CA ASP A 64 18.02 -24.54 24.12
C ASP A 64 17.35 -23.54 25.06
N TYR A 65 16.34 -22.85 24.53
CA TYR A 65 15.55 -21.87 25.28
C TYR A 65 14.21 -22.50 25.64
N SER A 66 13.84 -22.46 26.92
CA SER A 66 12.54 -22.95 27.41
C SER A 66 11.39 -22.13 26.83
N MET A 67 10.19 -22.72 26.78
CA MET A 67 9.03 -22.03 26.19
C MET A 67 8.62 -20.79 27.00
N SER A 68 8.60 -20.89 28.32
CA SER A 68 8.28 -19.78 29.22
C SER A 68 9.21 -18.58 29.02
N PHE A 69 10.51 -18.85 28.85
CA PHE A 69 11.51 -17.83 28.57
C PHE A 69 11.25 -17.10 27.26
N LYS A 70 10.91 -17.83 26.18
CA LYS A 70 10.56 -17.23 24.88
C LYS A 70 9.36 -16.30 25.01
N LEU A 71 8.30 -16.76 25.69
CA LEU A 71 7.08 -15.98 25.88
C LEU A 71 7.31 -14.73 26.72
N ASN A 72 8.13 -14.81 27.78
CA ASN A 72 8.45 -13.66 28.61
C ASN A 72 9.19 -12.58 27.81
N ILE A 73 10.17 -12.97 26.99
CA ILE A 73 10.90 -12.03 26.14
C ILE A 73 9.98 -11.40 25.08
N VAL A 74 9.09 -12.18 24.48
CA VAL A 74 8.11 -11.66 23.51
C VAL A 74 7.23 -10.60 24.18
N LYS A 75 6.67 -10.88 25.37
CA LYS A 75 5.86 -9.92 26.13
C LYS A 75 6.62 -8.63 26.45
N GLU A 76 7.88 -8.71 26.90
CA GLU A 76 8.71 -7.53 27.20
C GLU A 76 9.04 -6.67 25.97
N ILE A 77 9.11 -7.29 24.78
CA ILE A 77 9.34 -6.57 23.53
C ILE A 77 8.04 -5.93 23.04
N GLU A 78 6.92 -6.64 23.15
CA GLU A 78 5.59 -6.13 22.78
C GLU A 78 5.11 -5.00 23.68
N SER A 79 5.46 -5.03 24.97
CA SER A 79 5.22 -3.91 25.89
C SER A 79 6.08 -2.69 25.58
N GLY A 80 7.04 -2.79 24.65
CA GLY A 80 7.98 -1.73 24.30
C GLY A 80 9.09 -1.50 25.32
N SER A 81 9.16 -2.30 26.39
CA SER A 81 10.18 -2.15 27.45
C SER A 81 11.59 -2.47 26.95
N LEU A 82 11.71 -3.38 25.98
CA LEU A 82 12.98 -3.74 25.36
C LEU A 82 12.89 -3.79 23.84
N SER A 83 13.90 -3.23 23.16
CA SER A 83 14.12 -3.49 21.73
C SER A 83 14.65 -4.91 21.51
N THR A 84 14.45 -5.47 20.31
CA THR A 84 14.98 -6.79 19.93
C THR A 84 16.49 -6.91 20.12
N CYS A 85 17.24 -5.82 19.89
CA CYS A 85 18.69 -5.79 20.14
C CYS A 85 19.00 -5.72 21.64
N GLY A 86 18.21 -4.99 22.42
CA GLY A 86 18.32 -4.89 23.87
C GLY A 86 18.07 -6.24 24.55
N ALA A 87 17.02 -6.95 24.15
CA ALA A 87 16.73 -8.30 24.65
C ALA A 87 17.88 -9.28 24.37
N CYS A 88 18.51 -9.18 23.19
CA CYS A 88 19.66 -9.99 22.81
C CYS A 88 20.84 -9.79 23.77
N LYS A 89 21.14 -8.53 24.12
CA LYS A 89 22.22 -8.16 25.03
C LYS A 89 21.90 -8.52 26.49
N LYS A 90 20.69 -8.20 26.96
CA LYS A 90 20.25 -8.42 28.34
C LYS A 90 20.20 -9.91 28.70
N TYR A 91 19.67 -10.74 27.80
CA TYR A 91 19.43 -12.17 28.04
C TYR A 91 20.49 -13.08 27.40
N GLY A 92 21.56 -12.53 26.84
CA GLY A 92 22.66 -13.32 26.24
C GLY A 92 22.24 -14.19 25.06
N ILE A 93 21.23 -13.75 24.30
CA ILE A 93 20.73 -14.49 23.14
C ILE A 93 21.75 -14.35 22.01
N GLN A 94 21.97 -15.42 21.27
CA GLN A 94 23.06 -15.47 20.28
C GLN A 94 22.86 -14.60 19.05
N SER A 95 21.60 -14.34 18.70
CA SER A 95 21.26 -13.58 17.50
C SER A 95 19.92 -12.89 17.65
N ARG A 96 19.83 -11.66 17.14
CA ARG A 96 18.57 -10.95 16.96
C ARG A 96 17.57 -11.74 16.10
N SER A 97 18.04 -12.53 15.14
CA SER A 97 17.17 -13.35 14.27
C SER A 97 16.39 -14.41 15.07
N THR A 98 16.97 -14.95 16.14
CA THR A 98 16.31 -15.90 17.04
C THR A 98 15.10 -15.25 17.72
N VAL A 99 15.29 -14.04 18.25
CA VAL A 99 14.22 -13.25 18.89
C VAL A 99 13.15 -12.86 17.87
N MET A 100 13.54 -12.43 16.68
CA MET A 100 12.62 -12.17 15.56
C MET A 100 11.77 -13.38 15.18
N ASN A 101 12.33 -14.59 15.24
CA ASN A 101 11.58 -15.83 14.98
C ASN A 101 10.58 -16.12 16.09
N TRP A 102 10.87 -15.80 17.34
CA TRP A 102 9.90 -15.94 18.44
C TRP A 102 8.79 -14.93 18.33
N LEU A 103 9.11 -13.67 18.00
CA LEU A 103 8.12 -12.64 17.73
C LEU A 103 7.17 -13.07 16.60
N ARG A 104 7.69 -13.57 15.47
CA ARG A 104 6.85 -14.09 14.38
C ARG A 104 5.94 -15.26 14.75
N LYS A 105 6.34 -16.08 15.73
CA LYS A 105 5.61 -17.31 16.10
C LYS A 105 4.63 -17.10 17.25
N PHE A 106 4.98 -16.25 18.20
CA PHE A 106 4.28 -16.09 19.47
C PHE A 106 3.84 -14.65 19.73
N GLY A 107 4.24 -13.71 18.87
CA GLY A 107 3.85 -12.33 18.99
C GLY A 107 2.48 -12.07 18.34
N ASN A 108 1.82 -11.04 18.83
CA ASN A 108 0.51 -10.56 18.40
C ASN A 108 0.61 -9.50 17.29
N PHE A 109 1.82 -9.13 16.88
CA PHE A 109 2.03 -8.15 15.81
C PHE A 109 1.56 -8.72 14.46
N ASP A 110 0.86 -7.91 13.67
CA ASP A 110 0.39 -8.34 12.35
C ASP A 110 1.55 -8.31 11.34
N TRP A 111 2.14 -9.48 11.08
CA TRP A 111 3.22 -9.62 10.09
C TRP A 111 2.71 -9.60 8.64
N GLU A 112 1.43 -9.83 8.40
CA GLU A 112 0.84 -9.87 7.05
C GLU A 112 0.47 -8.46 6.56
N ASN A 113 0.03 -7.58 7.47
CA ASN A 113 -0.28 -6.18 7.17
C ASN A 113 0.89 -5.22 7.48
N GLN A 114 2.13 -5.66 7.27
CA GLN A 114 3.25 -4.73 7.30
C GLN A 114 3.06 -3.69 6.20
N THR A 115 3.03 -2.40 6.57
CA THR A 115 3.01 -1.31 5.60
C THR A 115 4.16 -1.57 4.63
N PRO A 116 3.89 -1.81 3.33
CA PRO A 116 4.96 -2.02 2.37
C PRO A 116 5.89 -0.81 2.48
N SER A 117 7.19 -1.07 2.53
CA SER A 117 8.21 -0.02 2.56
C SER A 117 7.81 1.09 1.61
N ASN A 118 7.87 2.35 2.05
CA ASN A 118 7.48 3.54 1.29
C ASN A 118 8.34 3.67 0.02
N MET A 119 8.10 2.80 -0.94
CA MET A 119 8.71 2.78 -2.26
C MET A 119 7.80 3.61 -3.14
N PRO A 120 8.35 4.57 -3.91
CA PRO A 120 7.55 5.29 -4.89
C PRO A 120 6.94 4.28 -5.87
N LYS A 121 5.65 4.44 -6.19
CA LYS A 121 4.97 3.61 -7.19
C LYS A 121 5.71 3.70 -8.52
N SER A 122 5.76 2.59 -9.28
CA SER A 122 6.30 2.59 -10.65
C SER A 122 5.53 3.62 -11.51
N PRO A 123 6.20 4.34 -12.44
CA PRO A 123 5.53 5.27 -13.35
C PRO A 123 4.34 4.65 -14.08
N GLU A 124 4.45 3.40 -14.50
CA GLU A 124 3.39 2.66 -15.20
C GLU A 124 2.14 2.44 -14.32
N GLN A 125 2.34 2.10 -13.05
CA GLN A 125 1.25 1.91 -12.10
C GLN A 125 0.51 3.22 -11.83
N ARG A 126 1.25 4.34 -11.82
CA ARG A 126 0.68 5.68 -11.68
C ARG A 126 -0.16 6.07 -12.90
N ILE A 127 0.30 5.75 -14.11
CA ILE A 127 -0.45 5.99 -15.34
C ILE A 127 -1.77 5.23 -15.31
N MET A 128 -1.75 3.94 -14.96
CA MET A 128 -2.95 3.11 -14.87
C MET A 128 -3.98 3.64 -13.85
N GLU A 129 -3.52 4.08 -12.67
CA GLU A 129 -4.37 4.67 -11.64
C GLU A 129 -5.01 5.99 -12.12
N LEU A 130 -4.21 6.86 -12.73
CA LEU A 130 -4.67 8.14 -13.28
C LEU A 130 -5.68 7.95 -14.42
N GLU A 131 -5.45 6.99 -15.32
CA GLU A 131 -6.39 6.68 -16.40
C GLU A 131 -7.75 6.21 -15.88
N ALA A 132 -7.75 5.39 -14.82
CA ALA A 132 -8.97 4.95 -14.16
C ALA A 132 -9.72 6.13 -13.52
N GLU A 133 -9.00 7.03 -12.84
CA GLU A 133 -9.56 8.23 -12.23
C GLU A 133 -10.16 9.18 -13.28
N VAL A 134 -9.44 9.45 -14.36
CA VAL A 134 -9.93 10.28 -15.48
C VAL A 134 -11.19 9.67 -16.10
N LYS A 135 -11.25 8.35 -16.25
CA LYS A 135 -12.43 7.66 -16.78
C LYS A 135 -13.63 7.79 -15.84
N LEU A 136 -13.43 7.69 -14.53
CA LEU A 136 -14.48 7.87 -13.53
C LEU A 136 -15.00 9.31 -13.54
N LEU A 137 -14.11 10.30 -13.49
CA LEU A 137 -14.44 11.72 -13.50
C LEU A 137 -15.21 12.10 -14.78
N LYS A 138 -14.78 11.59 -15.94
CA LYS A 138 -15.49 11.79 -17.21
C LYS A 138 -16.93 11.29 -17.15
N LYS A 139 -17.17 10.11 -16.57
CA LYS A 139 -18.53 9.56 -16.40
C LYS A 139 -19.39 10.43 -15.49
N GLN A 140 -18.85 10.86 -14.34
CA GLN A 140 -19.57 11.72 -13.40
C GLN A 140 -19.95 13.05 -14.04
N LYS A 141 -19.01 13.69 -14.76
CA LYS A 141 -19.26 14.93 -15.48
C LYS A 141 -20.38 14.78 -16.53
N ALA A 142 -20.33 13.73 -17.35
CA ALA A 142 -21.35 13.48 -18.36
C ALA A 142 -22.75 13.26 -17.76
N LEU A 143 -22.85 12.62 -16.58
CA LEU A 143 -24.12 12.45 -15.88
C LEU A 143 -24.68 13.80 -15.38
N LEU A 144 -23.82 14.62 -14.76
CA LEU A 144 -24.22 15.94 -14.27
C LEU A 144 -24.65 16.87 -15.41
N GLU A 145 -23.92 16.88 -16.53
CA GLU A 145 -24.28 17.65 -17.72
C GLU A 145 -25.65 17.23 -18.27
N ARG A 146 -25.91 15.92 -18.34
CA ARG A 146 -27.21 15.40 -18.75
C ARG A 146 -28.32 15.82 -17.79
N GLN A 147 -28.06 15.78 -16.48
CA GLN A 147 -29.05 16.16 -15.47
C GLN A 147 -29.38 17.65 -15.54
N ALA A 148 -28.37 18.51 -15.67
CA ALA A 148 -28.54 19.95 -15.84
C ALA A 148 -29.38 20.24 -17.09
N TYR A 149 -29.02 19.64 -18.23
CA TYR A 149 -29.77 19.79 -19.48
C TYR A 149 -31.25 19.42 -19.37
N VAL A 150 -31.55 18.31 -18.67
CA VAL A 150 -32.93 17.89 -18.45
C VAL A 150 -33.66 18.87 -17.52
N SER A 151 -32.99 19.38 -16.49
CA SER A 151 -33.56 20.37 -15.57
C SER A 151 -33.90 21.68 -16.29
N ASP A 152 -32.98 22.19 -17.11
CA ASP A 152 -33.15 23.44 -17.85
C ASP A 152 -34.32 23.34 -18.83
N LYS A 153 -34.40 22.22 -19.58
CA LYS A 153 -35.53 21.95 -20.47
C LYS A 153 -36.87 21.87 -19.73
N LYS A 154 -36.90 21.23 -18.56
CA LYS A 154 -38.11 21.16 -17.75
C LYS A 154 -38.56 22.55 -17.33
N SER A 155 -37.64 23.40 -16.86
CA SER A 155 -37.96 24.79 -16.50
C SER A 155 -38.58 25.55 -17.68
N ILE A 156 -37.93 25.50 -18.84
CA ILE A 156 -38.40 26.20 -20.06
C ILE A 156 -39.82 25.77 -20.44
N ILE A 157 -40.10 24.46 -20.41
CA ILE A 157 -41.42 23.93 -20.74
C ILE A 157 -42.46 24.40 -19.70
N PHE A 158 -42.12 24.37 -18.42
CA PHE A 158 -43.04 24.83 -17.37
C PHE A 158 -43.35 26.33 -17.49
N ASP A 159 -42.35 27.16 -17.76
CA ASP A 159 -42.54 28.60 -17.95
C ASP A 159 -43.52 28.87 -19.11
N MET A 160 -43.34 28.16 -20.23
CA MET A 160 -44.24 28.24 -21.39
C MET A 160 -45.67 27.76 -21.07
N MET A 161 -45.83 26.68 -20.29
CA MET A 161 -47.15 26.22 -19.85
C MET A 161 -47.84 27.23 -18.95
N ILE A 162 -47.09 27.91 -18.08
CA ILE A 162 -47.61 28.96 -17.22
C ILE A 162 -48.09 30.15 -18.06
N ASP A 163 -47.31 30.58 -19.06
CA ASP A 163 -47.71 31.66 -19.98
C ASP A 163 -49.03 31.32 -20.68
N LEU A 164 -49.15 30.11 -21.24
CA LEU A 164 -50.38 29.67 -21.91
C LEU A 164 -51.58 29.63 -20.95
N ALA A 165 -51.40 29.15 -19.72
CA ALA A 165 -52.48 29.09 -18.73
C ALA A 165 -52.94 30.49 -18.29
N GLN A 166 -52.02 31.45 -18.17
CA GLN A 166 -52.35 32.84 -17.89
C GLN A 166 -53.14 33.48 -19.04
N GLN A 167 -52.75 33.21 -20.29
CA GLN A 167 -53.42 33.74 -21.48
C GLN A 167 -54.85 33.21 -21.64
N GLU A 168 -55.03 31.88 -21.64
CA GLU A 168 -56.31 31.23 -21.97
C GLU A 168 -57.31 31.26 -20.80
N TYR A 169 -56.85 31.11 -19.56
CA TYR A 169 -57.73 30.93 -18.39
C TYR A 169 -57.70 32.09 -17.38
N GLN A 170 -56.87 33.13 -17.60
CA GLN A 170 -56.66 34.26 -16.66
C GLN A 170 -56.32 33.81 -15.22
N ILE A 171 -55.65 32.68 -15.06
CA ILE A 171 -55.21 32.18 -13.75
C ILE A 171 -53.84 32.76 -13.43
N ASP A 172 -53.76 33.69 -12.47
CA ASP A 172 -52.50 34.34 -12.06
C ASP A 172 -51.64 33.45 -11.15
N ILE A 173 -50.93 32.49 -11.75
CA ILE A 173 -50.11 31.51 -11.02
C ILE A 173 -48.79 32.13 -10.50
N ARG A 174 -48.21 33.11 -11.22
CA ARG A 174 -46.93 33.75 -10.84
C ARG A 174 -47.01 34.61 -9.58
N ASN A 175 -48.20 35.10 -9.22
CA ASN A 175 -48.42 36.02 -8.10
C ASN A 175 -48.83 35.32 -6.79
N VAL A 176 -48.94 33.99 -6.78
CA VAL A 176 -49.14 33.23 -5.54
C VAL A 176 -47.83 33.31 -4.75
N LYS A 177 -47.77 34.26 -3.80
CA LYS A 177 -46.80 34.24 -2.71
C LYS A 177 -47.01 32.94 -1.94
N HIS A 178 -46.38 31.87 -2.38
CA HIS A 178 -46.31 30.65 -1.60
C HIS A 178 -45.68 31.02 -0.26
N SER A 179 -46.51 31.06 0.79
CA SER A 179 -46.05 31.01 2.16
C SER A 179 -45.44 29.62 2.38
N VAL A 180 -44.24 29.42 1.82
CA VAL A 180 -43.45 28.22 2.06
C VAL A 180 -43.25 28.17 3.57
N SER A 181 -43.74 27.10 4.21
CA SER A 181 -43.57 26.89 5.64
C SER A 181 -42.07 26.94 5.99
N PRO A 182 -41.68 27.41 7.19
CA PRO A 182 -40.26 27.63 7.54
C PRO A 182 -39.34 26.42 7.33
N ILE A 183 -39.91 25.22 7.20
CA ILE A 183 -39.22 23.94 7.16
C ILE A 183 -38.50 23.71 5.81
N GLU A 184 -39.05 24.18 4.69
CA GLU A 184 -38.43 23.97 3.37
C GLU A 184 -37.37 25.02 3.02
N LYS A 185 -37.50 26.25 3.53
CA LYS A 185 -36.49 27.31 3.37
C LYS A 185 -35.16 26.91 4.02
N ASN A 186 -35.23 26.24 5.16
CA ASN A 186 -34.06 25.75 5.87
C ASN A 186 -33.35 24.62 5.10
N LYS A 187 -34.08 23.76 4.39
CA LYS A 187 -33.46 22.71 3.57
C LYS A 187 -32.79 23.27 2.31
N ILE A 188 -33.37 24.31 1.70
CA ILE A 188 -32.85 24.95 0.49
C ILE A 188 -31.63 25.83 0.80
N HIS A 189 -31.57 26.52 1.95
CA HIS A 189 -30.40 27.30 2.34
C HIS A 189 -29.20 26.41 2.75
N GLU A 190 -29.45 25.25 3.37
CA GLU A 190 -28.41 24.28 3.71
C GLU A 190 -27.83 23.62 2.45
N LEU A 191 -28.65 23.33 1.43
CA LEU A 191 -28.17 22.77 0.15
C LEU A 191 -27.45 23.79 -0.73
N LYS A 192 -27.76 25.09 -0.60
CA LYS A 192 -27.08 26.18 -1.33
C LYS A 192 -25.78 26.65 -0.66
N ASN A 193 -25.68 26.53 0.68
CA ASN A 193 -24.52 26.96 1.45
C ASN A 193 -23.65 25.82 2.00
N SER A 194 -24.01 24.55 1.75
CA SER A 194 -23.09 23.44 2.03
C SER A 194 -21.91 23.54 1.05
N PRO A 195 -20.66 23.66 1.54
CA PRO A 195 -19.49 23.75 0.67
C PRO A 195 -19.44 22.57 -0.31
N PRO A 196 -18.97 22.77 -1.55
CA PRO A 196 -18.73 21.65 -2.46
C PRO A 196 -17.75 20.69 -1.78
N GLU A 197 -18.27 19.57 -1.28
CA GLU A 197 -17.55 18.41 -0.75
C GLU A 197 -16.78 17.70 -1.89
N LEU A 198 -15.89 18.43 -2.56
CA LEU A 198 -14.89 17.89 -3.49
C LEU A 198 -13.51 18.56 -3.34
N SER A 199 -13.27 19.36 -2.28
CA SER A 199 -11.95 19.97 -2.02
C SER A 199 -11.13 19.33 -0.88
N LYS A 200 -11.67 18.41 -0.09
CA LYS A 200 -10.94 17.84 1.09
C LYS A 200 -10.00 16.66 0.80
N LEU A 201 -9.83 16.24 -0.45
CA LEU A 201 -8.92 15.15 -0.82
C LEU A 201 -7.56 15.60 -1.42
N SER A 202 -7.37 16.89 -1.72
CA SER A 202 -6.11 17.41 -2.29
C SER A 202 -5.21 18.14 -1.28
N GLU A 203 -5.69 18.56 -0.11
CA GLU A 203 -4.90 19.39 0.82
C GLU A 203 -4.07 18.63 1.88
N LYS A 204 -4.30 17.33 2.09
CA LYS A 204 -3.47 16.53 3.04
C LYS A 204 -2.15 16.00 2.46
N LYS A 205 -1.82 16.26 1.19
CA LYS A 205 -0.55 15.82 0.57
C LYS A 205 0.53 16.90 0.41
N ASN A 206 0.26 18.18 0.70
CA ASN A 206 1.23 19.27 0.54
C ASN A 206 1.77 19.88 1.84
N LYS A 207 1.64 19.17 2.97
CA LYS A 207 2.26 19.56 4.26
C LYS A 207 3.15 18.44 4.79
N LYS A 208 4.13 18.05 3.97
CA LYS A 208 5.34 17.30 4.35
C LYS A 208 6.36 17.44 3.21
N GLN A 209 6.82 18.68 3.03
CA GLN A 209 8.17 18.99 2.57
C GLN A 209 8.83 19.79 3.67
#